data_AF-A0A1B9AUZ3-F1
#
_entry.id   AF-A0A1B9AUZ3-F1
#
_cell.length_a   1.000
_cell.length_b   1.000
_cell.length_c   1.000
_cell.angle_alpha   90.00
_cell.angle_beta   90.00
_cell.angle_gamma   90.00
#
_symmetry.space_group_name_H-M   'P 1'
#
loop_
_entity.id
_entity.type
_entity.pdbx_description
1 polymer ?
#
loop_
_entity_poly.entity_id
_entity_poly.type
_entity_poly.pdbx_seq_one_letter_code
_entity_poly.pdbx_strand_id
1 'polypeptide(L)'
;MQEIQSLTDFVSKADGARQATLYINERELPKEGSPLGDEDSTAGDGVKVKMELTLDTGSEKHTFEKEYRDDLLYQEDMKLINELREKVPVVNGKPS
;
A
#
# COMPACT_ATOMS: atom_id res chain seq x y z
N MET A 1 15.19 7.52 5.94
CA MET A 1 14.01 6.82 5.41
C MET A 1 14.50 5.50 4.87
N GLN A 2 13.96 4.38 5.34
CA GLN A 2 14.39 3.04 4.94
C GLN A 2 13.27 2.35 4.17
N GLU A 3 13.59 1.88 2.97
CA GLU A 3 12.64 1.09 2.18
C GLU A 3 12.65 -0.37 2.66
N ILE A 4 11.46 -0.89 2.89
CA ILE A 4 11.18 -2.28 3.24
C ILE A 4 10.53 -2.92 2.03
N GLN A 5 11.08 -4.03 1.56
CA GLN A 5 10.60 -4.72 0.37
C GLN A 5 9.45 -5.71 0.66
N SER A 6 9.29 -6.12 1.91
CA SER A 6 8.33 -7.15 2.32
C SER A 6 7.31 -6.58 3.30
N LEU A 7 6.02 -6.75 3.00
CA LEU A 7 4.94 -6.29 3.87
C LEU A 7 5.04 -6.91 5.28
N THR A 8 5.41 -8.19 5.38
CA THR A 8 5.57 -8.87 6.67
C THR A 8 6.68 -8.27 7.54
N ASP A 9 7.79 -7.82 6.92
CA ASP A 9 8.86 -7.12 7.64
C ASP A 9 8.36 -5.75 8.10
N PHE A 10 7.63 -5.03 7.24
CA PHE A 10 7.02 -3.74 7.57
C PHE A 10 6.04 -3.85 8.75
N VAL A 11 5.16 -4.86 8.75
CA VAL A 11 4.24 -5.14 9.85
C VAL A 11 5.01 -5.48 11.13
N SER A 12 6.08 -6.28 11.03
CA SER A 12 6.93 -6.62 12.18
C SER A 12 7.62 -5.40 12.80
N LYS A 13 8.05 -4.43 11.97
CA LYS A 13 8.59 -3.16 12.45
C LYS A 13 7.54 -2.33 13.18
N ALA A 14 6.33 -2.29 12.65
CA ALA A 14 5.22 -1.56 13.24
C ALA A 14 4.77 -2.16 14.58
N ASP A 15 4.73 -3.49 14.68
CA ASP A 15 4.39 -4.21 15.92
C ASP A 15 5.46 -4.01 17.01
N GLY A 16 6.74 -3.93 16.65
CA GLY A 16 7.84 -3.66 17.57
C GLY A 16 7.98 -2.19 18.02
N ALA A 17 7.28 -1.25 17.37
CA ALA A 17 7.41 0.17 17.64
C ALA A 17 6.40 0.64 18.72
N ARG A 18 6.91 1.17 19.84
CA ARG A 18 6.09 1.66 20.97
C ARG A 18 5.18 2.84 20.62
N GLN A 19 5.63 3.71 19.72
CA GLN A 19 4.88 4.86 19.24
C GLN A 19 5.16 5.00 17.75
N ALA A 20 4.24 4.48 16.94
CA ALA A 20 4.34 4.60 15.49
C ALA A 20 3.03 5.10 14.90
N THR A 21 3.15 5.89 13.83
CA THR A 21 2.02 6.33 13.01
C THR A 21 2.15 5.70 11.64
N LEU A 22 1.10 5.01 11.20
CA LEU A 22 1.03 4.43 9.87
C LEU A 22 0.35 5.42 8.92
N TYR A 23 1.06 5.80 7.87
CA TYR A 23 0.53 6.57 6.76
C TYR A 23 0.22 5.64 5.61
N ILE A 24 -1.01 5.66 5.12
CA ILE A 24 -1.46 4.84 3.99
C ILE A 24 -1.82 5.77 2.84
N ASN A 25 -1.17 5.55 1.70
CA ASN A 25 -1.42 6.25 0.46
C ASN A 25 -1.67 5.22 -0.64
N GLU A 26 -2.94 5.01 -0.94
CA GLU A 26 -3.40 4.17 -2.04
C GLU A 26 -3.74 5.04 -3.24
N ARG A 27 -3.29 4.62 -4.43
CA ARG A 27 -3.58 5.31 -5.69
C ARG A 27 -3.86 4.27 -6.77
N GLU A 28 -4.99 4.44 -7.44
CA GLU A 28 -5.28 3.71 -8.66
C GLU A 28 -4.37 4.24 -9.77
N LEU A 29 -3.63 3.33 -10.41
CA LEU A 29 -2.79 3.66 -11.55
C LEU A 29 -3.65 3.66 -12.82
N PRO A 30 -3.52 4.70 -13.67
CA PRO A 30 -4.20 4.72 -14.96
C PRO A 30 -3.75 3.51 -15.79
N LYS A 31 -4.69 2.89 -16.48
CA LYS A 31 -4.39 1.81 -17.43
C LYS A 31 -3.53 2.37 -18.55
N GLU A 32 -2.32 1.84 -18.71
CA GLU A 32 -1.49 2.14 -19.88
C GLU A 32 -2.25 1.70 -21.14
N GLY A 33 -2.59 2.67 -22.00
CA GLY A 33 -3.29 2.42 -23.26
C GLY A 33 -4.77 2.79 -23.28
N SER A 34 -5.14 3.95 -22.76
CA SER A 34 -6.45 4.55 -23.06
C SER A 34 -6.32 5.54 -24.23
N PRO A 35 -6.35 5.13 -25.52
CA PRO A 35 -6.82 6.05 -26.54
C PRO A 35 -8.31 6.29 -26.26
N LEU A 36 -8.70 7.56 -26.17
CA LEU A 36 -10.09 7.99 -26.24
C LEU A 36 -10.66 7.53 -27.59
N GLY A 37 -11.24 6.34 -27.67
CA GLY A 37 -11.83 5.83 -28.90
C GLY A 37 -12.43 4.44 -28.70
N ASP A 38 -13.74 4.36 -28.88
CA ASP A 38 -14.55 3.14 -28.96
C ASP A 38 -13.83 2.00 -29.69
N GLU A 39 -13.74 0.81 -29.06
CA GLU A 39 -13.99 -0.49 -29.72
C GLU A 39 -13.84 -1.64 -28.71
N ASP A 40 -14.90 -2.43 -28.61
CA ASP A 40 -14.97 -3.87 -28.35
C ASP A 40 -13.78 -4.59 -27.65
N SER A 41 -14.09 -5.07 -26.45
CA SER A 41 -13.83 -6.45 -26.00
C SER A 41 -12.41 -6.94 -25.64
N THR A 42 -12.33 -7.30 -24.35
CA THR A 42 -11.79 -8.58 -23.80
C THR A 42 -10.27 -8.78 -23.67
N ALA A 43 -9.71 -8.40 -22.52
CA ALA A 43 -8.64 -9.14 -21.84
C ALA A 43 -8.65 -8.76 -20.35
N GLY A 44 -8.53 -9.74 -19.44
CA GLY A 44 -8.69 -9.62 -17.98
C GLY A 44 -8.21 -8.28 -17.40
N ASP A 45 -9.18 -7.43 -17.09
CA ASP A 45 -8.98 -6.03 -16.74
C ASP A 45 -8.67 -5.94 -15.23
N GLY A 46 -7.41 -6.25 -14.88
CA GLY A 46 -6.94 -6.15 -13.50
C GLY A 46 -6.72 -4.69 -13.12
N VAL A 47 -7.41 -4.21 -12.08
CA VAL A 47 -7.15 -2.90 -11.48
C VAL A 47 -5.68 -2.83 -11.06
N LYS A 48 -4.93 -1.86 -11.58
CA LYS A 48 -3.57 -1.59 -11.13
C LYS A 48 -3.64 -0.65 -9.93
N VAL A 49 -3.46 -1.14 -8.72
CA VAL A 49 -3.42 -0.33 -7.50
C VAL A 49 -1.99 -0.18 -7.05
N LYS A 50 -1.54 1.04 -6.80
CA LYS A 50 -0.26 1.32 -6.15
C LYS A 50 -0.51 1.72 -4.70
N MET A 51 0.13 0.99 -3.80
CA MET A 51 0.04 1.26 -2.37
C MET A 51 1.40 1.67 -1.83
N GLU A 52 1.40 2.76 -1.10
CA GLU A 52 2.55 3.29 -0.39
C GLU A 52 2.18 3.37 1.10
N LEU A 53 2.90 2.61 1.92
CA LEU A 53 2.81 2.63 3.37
C LEU A 53 4.04 3.34 3.93
N THR A 54 3.86 4.26 4.87
CA THR A 54 4.97 4.84 5.62
C THR A 54 4.73 4.66 7.11
N LEU A 55 5.66 4.03 7.80
CA LEU A 55 5.67 3.92 9.25
C LEU A 55 6.61 4.98 9.82
N ASP A 56 6.07 5.91 10.59
CA ASP A 56 6.85 6.89 11.34
C ASP A 56 6.90 6.47 12.82
N THR A 57 8.09 6.12 13.32
CA THR A 57 8.30 5.72 14.73
C THR A 57 8.79 6.89 15.60
N GLY A 58 8.73 8.13 15.09
CA GLY A 58 9.34 9.32 15.68
C GLY A 58 10.88 9.39 15.55
N SER A 59 11.58 8.25 15.60
CA SER A 59 13.04 8.18 15.39
C SER A 59 13.39 7.86 13.94
N GLU A 60 12.60 6.99 13.31
CA GLU A 60 12.86 6.45 11.99
C GLU A 60 11.59 6.44 11.15
N LYS A 61 11.78 6.55 9.83
CA LYS A 61 10.71 6.42 8.85
C LYS A 61 11.00 5.22 7.96
N HIS A 62 10.09 4.26 7.96
CA HIS A 62 10.14 3.09 7.08
C HIS A 62 9.06 3.20 6.01
N THR A 63 9.39 2.85 4.77
CA THR A 63 8.44 2.89 3.65
C THR A 63 8.30 1.53 3.02
N PHE A 64 7.08 1.15 2.66
CA PHE A 64 6.80 -0.02 1.85
C PHE A 64 5.96 0.43 0.66
N GLU A 65 6.40 0.07 -0.54
CA GLU A 65 5.67 0.37 -1.77
C GLU A 65 5.43 -0.93 -2.52
N LYS A 66 4.18 -1.15 -2.95
CA LYS A 66 3.81 -2.30 -3.78
C LYS A 66 2.76 -1.93 -4.81
N GLU A 67 2.99 -2.42 -6.02
CA GLU A 67 2.03 -2.34 -7.12
C GLU A 67 1.29 -3.67 -7.24
N TYR A 68 -0.02 -3.62 -7.05
CA TYR A 68 -0.91 -4.74 -7.22
C TYR A 68 -1.50 -4.68 -8.62
N ARG A 69 -1.30 -5.77 -9.37
CA ARG A 69 -1.95 -5.99 -10.68
C ARG A 69 -2.98 -7.12 -10.60
N ASP A 70 -3.09 -7.73 -9.44
CA ASP A 70 -3.91 -8.90 -9.13
C ASP A 70 -4.72 -8.60 -7.87
N ASP A 71 -6.03 -8.78 -7.96
CA ASP A 71 -6.96 -8.49 -6.85
C ASP A 71 -6.76 -9.44 -5.68
N LEU A 72 -6.45 -10.72 -5.93
CA LEU A 72 -6.27 -11.69 -4.86
C LEU A 72 -5.08 -11.32 -3.99
N LEU A 73 -3.94 -10.95 -4.60
CA LEU A 73 -2.75 -10.51 -3.88
C LEU A 73 -3.01 -9.21 -3.09
N TYR A 74 -3.80 -8.29 -3.65
CA TYR A 74 -4.21 -7.07 -2.95
C TYR A 74 -5.08 -7.39 -1.73
N GLN A 75 -6.08 -8.26 -1.88
CA GLN A 75 -6.96 -8.67 -0.79
C GLN A 75 -6.21 -9.39 0.33
N GLU A 76 -5.23 -10.23 0.00
CA GLU A 76 -4.39 -10.90 0.99
C GLU A 76 -3.54 -9.92 1.79
N ASP A 77 -2.83 -9.01 1.12
CA ASP A 77 -2.00 -8.01 1.78
C ASP A 77 -2.84 -6.99 2.57
N MET A 78 -4.04 -6.66 2.09
CA MET A 78 -4.99 -5.79 2.80
C MET A 78 -5.46 -6.38 4.12
N LYS A 79 -5.53 -7.71 4.29
CA LYS A 79 -5.84 -8.32 5.59
C LYS A 79 -4.78 -7.96 6.62
N LEU A 80 -3.50 -8.13 6.27
CA LEU A 80 -2.38 -7.80 7.15
C LEU A 80 -2.34 -6.32 7.49
N ILE A 81 -2.61 -5.47 6.49
CA ILE A 81 -2.65 -4.02 6.69
C ILE A 81 -3.83 -3.64 7.58
N ASN A 82 -5.01 -4.23 7.40
CA ASN A 82 -6.16 -3.96 8.26
C ASN A 82 -5.90 -4.37 9.72
N GLU A 83 -5.28 -5.52 9.95
CA GLU A 83 -4.83 -5.90 11.31
C GLU A 83 -3.86 -4.88 11.89
N LEU A 84 -2.95 -4.34 11.05
CA LEU A 84 -2.04 -3.30 11.48
C LEU A 84 -2.77 -1.99 11.83
N ARG A 85 -3.79 -1.61 11.07
CA ARG A 85 -4.61 -0.41 11.31
C ARG A 85 -5.35 -0.45 12.65
N GLU A 86 -5.63 -1.64 13.18
CA GLU A 86 -6.23 -1.80 14.51
C GLU A 86 -5.20 -1.62 15.65
N LYS A 87 -3.91 -1.81 15.36
CA LYS A 87 -2.83 -1.77 16.35
C LYS A 87 -2.16 -0.41 16.45
N VAL A 88 -2.03 0.32 15.34
CA VAL A 88 -1.33 1.60 15.28
C VAL A 88 -2.22 2.71 14.74
N PRO A 89 -2.06 3.97 15.18
CA PRO A 89 -2.81 5.10 14.62
C PRO A 89 -2.50 5.25 13.12
N VAL A 90 -3.57 5.41 12.33
CA VAL A 90 -3.51 5.46 10.87
C VAL A 90 -3.88 6.86 10.38
N VAL A 91 -3.09 7.36 9.45
CA VAL A 91 -3.36 8.60 8.73
C VAL A 91 -3.45 8.29 7.24
N ASN A 92 -4.55 8.67 6.61
CA ASN A 92 -4.68 8.57 5.16
C ASN A 92 -3.96 9.75 4.51
N GLY A 93 -2.95 9.47 3.68
CA GLY A 93 -2.13 10.48 3.01
C GLY A 93 -0.64 10.31 3.26
N LYS A 94 0.17 11.29 2.81
CA LYS A 94 1.62 11.30 3.02
C LYS A 94 1.96 12.00 4.34
N PRO A 95 3.04 11.58 5.04
CA PRO A 95 3.53 12.32 6.20
C PRO A 95 3.89 13.76 5.80
N SER A 96 3.44 14.74 6.58
CA SER A 96 3.75 16.17 6.38
C SER A 96 5.19 16.54 6.75
#